data_AF-A0A925ZF97-F1
#
_entry.id   AF-A0A925ZF97-F1
#
_cell.length_a   1.000
_cell.length_b   1.000
_cell.length_c   1.000
_cell.angle_alpha   90.00
_cell.angle_beta   90.00
_cell.angle_gamma   90.00
#
_symmetry.space_group_name_H-M   'P 1'
#
loop_
_entity.id
_entity.type
_entity.pdbx_description
1 polymer ?
#
loop_
_entity_poly.entity_id
_entity_poly.type
_entity_poly.pdbx_seq_one_letter_code
_entity_poly.pdbx_strand_id
1 'polypeptide(L)'
;MPARKKLDSRTETDVLVRSGRRCCLCFHLQGDGGVKNGQIAHLDKDRTNDADDNLAFLCLDHHSEYDSITSQNKGLTKPEVKVARSKLYAYIERGFPTFIISLSGRYDQSKKGMVDAAVANLRQILGDDNIHLIEAQAGSILLRLQSSRGAFEKARDLFRRGELSELAGLEVLSVREPKNIVLCLDGTGDWLGTGKTNVAQIYDVLDKEKQACFYDGGIGTLTDPKALSKIGRMVLKLLDLGAATSLREKSLNAYIFLVRNYEPGDRIYMFGFSRGAMTARLVAAIAHNMGVLRPENEHLAAYVWQNISSVGDKAIGVFKRTANRIKNSFSTNRKALSDDAPGIRVDITFMGLFDSVSSVGVIGRFNTYPNTDHNDSVLRVCHGVAIDEQRNV
;
A
#
# COMPACT_ATOMS: atom_id res chain seq x y z
N MET A 1 -37.35 37.64 22.20
CA MET A 1 -36.58 37.05 21.08
C MET A 1 -37.27 35.76 20.67
N PRO A 2 -37.53 35.52 19.37
CA PRO A 2 -38.14 34.26 18.95
C PRO A 2 -37.27 33.09 19.40
N ALA A 3 -37.90 32.04 19.93
CA ALA A 3 -37.20 30.85 20.39
C ALA A 3 -36.34 30.28 19.25
N ARG A 4 -35.07 29.97 19.55
CA ARG A 4 -34.12 29.38 18.60
C ARG A 4 -34.74 28.12 18.00
N LYS A 5 -35.09 28.14 16.70
CA LYS A 5 -35.43 26.94 15.96
C LYS A 5 -34.20 26.03 16.02
N LYS A 6 -34.34 24.86 16.65
CA LYS A 6 -33.26 23.87 16.65
C LYS A 6 -33.14 23.31 15.24
N LEU A 7 -31.90 23.07 14.80
CA LEU A 7 -31.64 22.24 13.63
C LEU A 7 -32.40 20.92 13.80
N ASP A 8 -32.90 20.36 12.72
CA ASP A 8 -33.42 19.00 12.80
C ASP A 8 -32.27 18.06 13.20
N SER A 9 -32.60 17.04 13.98
CA SER A 9 -31.59 16.16 14.59
C SER A 9 -30.74 15.42 13.56
N ARG A 10 -31.25 15.22 12.33
CA ARG A 10 -30.52 14.53 11.27
C ARG A 10 -29.49 15.45 10.65
N THR A 11 -29.87 16.66 10.25
CA THR A 11 -28.94 17.67 9.70
C THR A 11 -27.85 18.03 10.70
N GLU A 12 -28.19 18.19 11.98
CA GLU A 12 -27.19 18.40 13.04
C GLU A 12 -26.22 17.22 13.12
N THR A 13 -26.73 15.98 13.13
CA THR A 13 -25.90 14.77 13.17
C THR A 13 -24.98 14.68 11.95
N ASP A 14 -25.50 14.94 10.75
CA ASP A 14 -24.74 14.86 9.49
C ASP A 14 -23.57 15.85 9.49
N VAL A 15 -23.78 17.11 9.90
CA VAL A 15 -22.71 18.12 10.00
C VAL A 15 -21.66 17.71 11.03
N LEU A 16 -22.08 17.19 12.20
CA LEU A 16 -21.17 16.77 13.27
C LEU A 16 -20.33 15.53 12.86
N VAL A 17 -20.94 14.58 12.15
CA VAL A 17 -20.26 13.38 11.65
C VAL A 17 -19.29 13.74 10.52
N ARG A 18 -19.73 14.51 9.52
CA ARG A 18 -18.88 14.92 8.38
C ARG A 18 -17.72 15.81 8.80
N SER A 19 -17.91 16.66 9.80
CA SER A 19 -16.83 17.45 10.41
C SER A 19 -16.01 16.65 11.41
N GLY A 20 -16.47 15.49 11.87
CA GLY A 20 -15.88 14.75 12.97
C GLY A 20 -15.65 15.61 14.22
N ARG A 21 -16.53 16.60 14.46
CA ARG A 21 -16.39 17.65 15.49
C ARG A 21 -15.07 18.43 15.45
N ARG A 22 -14.51 18.64 14.25
CA ARG A 22 -13.32 19.46 14.01
C ARG A 22 -13.71 20.81 13.45
N CYS A 23 -13.10 21.88 13.96
CA CYS A 23 -13.28 23.21 13.41
C CYS A 23 -12.60 23.31 12.04
N CYS A 24 -13.35 23.66 11.00
CA CYS A 24 -12.77 23.75 9.65
C CYS A 24 -11.72 24.87 9.53
N LEU A 25 -11.82 25.93 10.34
CA LEU A 25 -10.85 27.04 10.35
C LEU A 25 -9.55 26.69 11.10
N CYS A 26 -9.62 26.02 12.25
CA CYS A 26 -8.43 25.47 12.92
C CYS A 26 -7.65 24.56 11.95
N PHE A 27 -8.36 23.67 11.27
CA PHE A 27 -7.75 22.79 10.29
C PHE A 27 -7.15 23.57 9.12
N HIS A 28 -7.88 24.52 8.54
CA HIS A 28 -7.42 25.22 7.35
C HIS A 28 -6.25 26.18 7.63
N LEU A 29 -6.30 26.92 8.73
CA LEU A 29 -5.34 27.99 9.03
C LEU A 29 -4.11 27.49 9.78
N GLN A 30 -4.27 26.46 10.62
CA GLN A 30 -3.25 26.02 11.56
C GLN A 30 -2.86 24.55 11.37
N GLY A 31 -3.53 23.82 10.48
CA GLY A 31 -3.32 22.37 10.32
C GLY A 31 -3.86 21.55 11.50
N ASP A 32 -4.63 22.17 12.39
CA ASP A 32 -5.12 21.55 13.62
C ASP A 32 -6.37 20.71 13.33
N GLY A 33 -6.17 19.38 13.30
CA GLY A 33 -7.21 18.38 13.14
C GLY A 33 -7.80 17.86 14.45
N GLY A 34 -7.58 18.52 15.58
CA GLY A 34 -8.12 18.09 16.87
C GLY A 34 -9.64 18.25 16.95
N VAL A 35 -10.28 17.40 17.76
CA VAL A 35 -11.70 17.57 18.11
C VAL A 35 -11.86 18.84 18.94
N LYS A 36 -12.89 19.64 18.66
CA LYS A 36 -13.12 20.94 19.30
C LYS A 36 -14.44 20.98 20.04
N ASN A 37 -14.46 21.74 21.13
CA ASN A 37 -15.70 22.28 21.66
C ASN A 37 -16.16 23.41 20.73
N GLY A 38 -17.38 23.30 20.22
CA GLY A 38 -17.83 24.13 19.11
C GLY A 38 -19.32 24.03 18.85
N GLN A 39 -19.78 24.79 17.85
CA GLN A 39 -21.17 24.88 17.43
C GLN A 39 -21.27 24.90 15.91
N ILE A 40 -22.47 24.58 15.39
CA ILE A 40 -22.78 24.72 13.97
C ILE A 40 -23.16 26.18 13.71
N ALA A 41 -22.44 26.81 12.79
CA ALA A 41 -22.69 28.16 12.29
C ALA A 41 -23.52 28.12 10.99
N HIS A 42 -24.54 28.97 10.93
CA HIS A 42 -25.26 29.33 9.70
C HIS A 42 -24.48 30.42 8.98
N LEU A 43 -23.90 30.12 7.81
CA LEU A 43 -22.92 30.98 7.15
C LEU A 43 -23.52 32.24 6.54
N ASP A 44 -24.81 32.28 6.26
CA ASP A 44 -25.53 33.50 5.86
C ASP A 44 -26.10 34.29 7.04
N LYS A 45 -25.86 33.83 8.28
CA LYS A 45 -26.46 34.37 9.50
C LYS A 45 -27.99 34.23 9.57
N ASP A 46 -28.61 33.49 8.64
CA ASP A 46 -30.02 33.10 8.68
C ASP A 46 -30.16 31.73 9.34
N ARG A 47 -30.69 31.74 10.57
CA ARG A 47 -30.89 30.54 11.40
C ARG A 47 -32.00 29.62 10.90
N THR A 48 -32.72 30.00 9.86
CA THR A 48 -33.76 29.16 9.24
C THR A 48 -33.25 28.43 8.00
N ASN A 49 -32.08 28.82 7.48
CA ASN A 49 -31.47 28.20 6.31
C ASN A 49 -30.59 27.01 6.70
N ASP A 50 -31.22 25.86 6.86
CA ASP A 50 -30.58 24.60 7.24
C ASP A 50 -30.00 23.84 6.04
N ALA A 51 -29.76 24.52 4.90
CA ALA A 51 -29.12 23.89 3.75
C ALA A 51 -27.71 23.40 4.12
N ASP A 52 -27.36 22.17 3.74
CA ASP A 52 -26.06 21.56 4.02
C ASP A 52 -24.88 22.45 3.59
N ASP A 53 -25.04 23.15 2.47
CA ASP A 53 -24.04 24.07 1.94
C ASP A 53 -23.83 25.33 2.82
N ASN A 54 -24.77 25.64 3.70
CA ASN A 54 -24.83 26.84 4.54
C ASN A 54 -24.42 26.57 5.99
N LEU A 55 -24.10 25.32 6.36
CA LEU A 55 -23.76 24.94 7.72
C LEU A 55 -22.28 24.58 7.86
N ALA A 56 -21.61 25.04 8.91
CA ALA A 56 -20.25 24.61 9.23
C ALA A 56 -20.05 24.45 10.73
N PHE A 57 -19.34 23.39 11.15
CA PHE A 57 -18.92 23.26 12.54
C PHE A 57 -17.65 24.09 12.79
N LEU A 58 -17.72 24.99 13.78
CA LEU A 58 -16.63 25.86 14.20
C LEU A 58 -16.38 25.69 15.70
N CYS A 59 -15.12 25.78 16.14
CA CYS A 59 -14.81 25.90 17.56
C CYS A 59 -15.38 27.22 18.11
N LEU A 60 -15.56 27.33 19.43
CA LEU A 60 -16.17 28.53 20.02
C LEU A 60 -15.43 29.83 19.66
N ASP A 61 -14.10 29.80 19.57
CA ASP A 61 -13.29 30.97 19.21
C ASP A 61 -13.57 31.43 17.77
N HIS A 62 -13.43 30.52 16.81
CA HIS A 62 -13.67 30.82 15.40
C HIS A 62 -15.16 31.10 15.10
N HIS A 63 -16.08 30.49 15.85
CA HIS A 63 -17.50 30.81 15.74
C HIS A 63 -17.78 32.26 16.18
N SER A 64 -17.15 32.69 17.28
CA SER A 64 -17.27 34.06 17.79
C SER A 64 -16.64 35.06 16.82
N GLU A 65 -15.46 34.74 16.29
CA GLU A 65 -14.78 35.56 15.28
C GLU A 65 -15.62 35.71 14.00
N TYR A 66 -16.22 34.62 13.51
CA TYR A 66 -17.06 34.63 12.33
C TYR A 66 -18.34 35.46 12.49
N ASP A 67 -18.95 35.40 13.68
CA ASP A 67 -20.16 36.17 13.98
C ASP A 67 -19.86 37.66 14.22
N SER A 68 -18.62 38.00 14.62
CA SER A 68 -18.21 39.35 14.95
C SER A 68 -18.24 40.31 13.75
N ILE A 69 -18.49 41.58 14.02
CA ILE A 69 -18.37 42.69 13.07
C ILE A 69 -17.28 43.61 13.62
N THR A 70 -16.11 43.59 13.01
CA THR A 70 -14.97 44.40 13.42
C THR A 70 -14.63 45.40 12.32
N SER A 71 -14.26 46.62 12.71
CA SER A 71 -13.74 47.64 11.78
C SER A 71 -12.22 47.63 11.64
N GLN A 72 -11.53 46.85 12.49
CA GLN A 72 -10.08 46.87 12.63
C GLN A 72 -9.35 45.83 11.77
N ASN A 73 -10.01 44.74 11.39
CA ASN A 73 -9.46 43.68 10.53
C ASN A 73 -10.52 43.17 9.56
N LYS A 74 -10.09 42.58 8.43
CA LYS A 74 -11.01 41.86 7.56
C LYS A 74 -11.44 40.59 8.29
N GLY A 75 -12.70 40.54 8.73
CA GLY A 75 -13.29 39.36 9.36
C GLY A 75 -13.41 38.18 8.39
N LEU A 76 -13.66 37.00 8.94
CA LEU A 76 -13.84 35.76 8.18
C LEU A 76 -15.08 35.84 7.27
N THR A 77 -14.92 35.46 6.00
CA THR A 77 -16.02 35.49 5.02
C THR A 77 -16.68 34.13 4.81
N LYS A 78 -17.96 34.12 4.40
CA LYS A 78 -18.69 32.89 4.03
C LYS A 78 -17.93 32.03 3.00
N PRO A 79 -17.37 32.59 1.90
CA PRO A 79 -16.57 31.81 0.95
C PRO A 79 -15.34 31.14 1.59
N GLU A 80 -14.62 31.83 2.48
CA GLU A 80 -13.45 31.26 3.16
C GLU A 80 -13.83 30.08 4.04
N VAL A 81 -14.90 30.21 4.84
CA VAL A 81 -15.39 29.13 5.68
C VAL A 81 -15.88 27.94 4.85
N LYS A 82 -16.53 28.19 3.70
CA LYS A 82 -16.92 27.13 2.75
C LYS A 82 -15.71 26.37 2.22
N VAL A 83 -14.66 27.07 1.77
CA VAL A 83 -13.43 26.45 1.28
C VAL A 83 -12.75 25.63 2.38
N ALA A 84 -12.65 26.19 3.59
CA ALA A 84 -12.11 25.50 4.76
C ALA A 84 -12.89 24.22 5.09
N ARG A 85 -14.23 24.30 5.10
CA ARG A 85 -15.13 23.17 5.34
C ARG A 85 -14.96 22.08 4.28
N SER A 86 -14.95 22.43 3.00
CA SER A 86 -14.76 21.45 1.92
C SER A 86 -13.41 20.74 2.02
N LYS A 87 -12.33 21.45 2.39
CA LYS A 87 -11.02 20.84 2.64
C LYS A 87 -11.07 19.86 3.83
N LEU A 88 -11.71 20.25 4.94
CA LEU A 88 -11.89 19.38 6.10
C LEU A 88 -12.72 18.13 5.77
N TYR A 89 -13.83 18.28 5.04
CA TYR A 89 -14.69 17.14 4.69
C TYR A 89 -13.97 16.18 3.75
N ALA A 90 -13.31 16.69 2.70
CA ALA A 90 -12.48 15.85 1.84
C ALA A 90 -11.36 15.15 2.63
N TYR A 91 -10.81 15.82 3.64
CA TYR A 91 -9.80 15.25 4.53
C TYR A 91 -10.36 14.11 5.39
N ILE A 92 -11.54 14.29 5.99
CA ILE A 92 -12.21 13.27 6.82
C ILE A 92 -12.72 12.11 5.97
N GLU A 93 -13.31 12.39 4.81
CA GLU A 93 -13.78 11.38 3.86
C GLU A 93 -12.64 10.51 3.31
N ARG A 94 -11.45 11.10 3.10
CA ARG A 94 -10.23 10.34 2.75
C ARG A 94 -9.75 9.45 3.89
N GLY A 95 -10.27 9.65 5.09
CA GLY A 95 -9.76 9.05 6.31
C GLY A 95 -8.45 9.68 6.77
N PHE A 96 -8.15 9.49 8.05
CA PHE A 96 -6.86 9.85 8.61
C PHE A 96 -5.74 9.11 7.86
N PRO A 97 -4.68 9.81 7.40
CA PRO A 97 -3.55 9.17 6.78
C PRO A 97 -2.94 8.12 7.72
N THR A 98 -2.43 7.08 7.10
CA THR A 98 -1.60 6.10 7.78
C THR A 98 -0.16 6.55 7.72
N PHE A 99 0.55 6.46 8.83
CA PHE A 99 2.00 6.62 8.88
C PHE A 99 2.60 5.48 9.71
N ILE A 100 3.90 5.29 9.55
CA ILE A 100 4.66 4.23 10.15
C ILE A 100 5.70 4.86 11.05
N ILE A 101 5.75 4.38 12.29
CA ILE A 101 6.87 4.63 13.20
C ILE A 101 7.59 3.30 13.42
N SER A 102 8.88 3.28 13.07
CA SER A 102 9.74 2.14 13.34
C SER A 102 10.45 2.37 14.66
N LEU A 103 10.36 1.41 15.58
CA LEU A 103 11.03 1.43 16.88
C LEU A 103 12.09 0.33 16.93
N SER A 104 13.10 0.53 17.76
CA SER A 104 14.15 -0.48 17.97
C SER A 104 13.61 -1.75 18.65
N GLY A 105 14.25 -2.88 18.33
CA GLY A 105 13.91 -4.18 18.87
C GLY A 105 12.77 -4.93 18.14
N ARG A 106 12.42 -6.09 18.68
CA ARG A 106 11.40 -6.99 18.12
C ARG A 106 10.09 -6.93 18.86
N TYR A 107 8.99 -6.99 18.13
CA TYR A 107 7.66 -7.15 18.73
C TYR A 107 7.35 -8.63 18.99
N ASP A 108 6.90 -8.91 20.21
CA ASP A 108 6.23 -10.14 20.62
C ASP A 108 5.06 -9.78 21.55
N GLN A 109 4.20 -10.76 21.85
CA GLN A 109 2.99 -10.52 22.64
C GLN A 109 3.28 -10.00 24.06
N SER A 110 4.46 -10.27 24.63
CA SER A 110 4.85 -9.76 25.94
C SER A 110 5.14 -8.26 25.91
N LYS A 111 5.54 -7.72 24.75
CA LYS A 111 5.79 -6.28 24.55
C LYS A 111 4.55 -5.48 24.19
N LYS A 112 3.36 -6.07 24.18
CA LYS A 112 2.10 -5.35 23.91
C LYS A 112 1.94 -4.11 24.81
N GLY A 113 2.23 -4.24 26.11
CA GLY A 113 2.14 -3.11 27.04
C GLY A 113 3.11 -1.96 26.71
N MET A 114 4.30 -2.26 26.18
CA MET A 114 5.24 -1.23 25.72
C MET A 114 4.75 -0.53 24.46
N VAL A 115 4.15 -1.28 23.52
CA VAL A 115 3.55 -0.70 22.32
C VAL A 115 2.38 0.22 22.69
N ASP A 116 1.50 -0.22 23.60
CA ASP A 116 0.38 0.59 24.08
C ASP A 116 0.89 1.87 24.78
N ALA A 117 1.95 1.76 25.59
CA ALA A 117 2.61 2.91 26.22
C ALA A 117 3.26 3.86 25.19
N ALA A 118 3.92 3.34 24.16
CA ALA A 118 4.51 4.14 23.09
C ALA A 118 3.44 4.93 22.33
N VAL A 119 2.29 4.31 22.02
CA VAL A 119 1.15 5.00 21.40
C VAL A 119 0.56 6.07 22.32
N ALA A 120 0.44 5.79 23.62
CA ALA A 120 -0.02 6.78 24.59
C ALA A 120 0.93 7.98 24.70
N ASN A 121 2.24 7.75 24.76
CA ASN A 121 3.26 8.81 24.75
C ASN A 121 3.17 9.65 23.47
N LEU A 122 2.98 9.01 22.31
CA LEU A 122 2.78 9.71 21.04
C LEU A 122 1.56 10.64 21.06
N ARG A 123 0.42 10.19 21.61
CA ARG A 123 -0.78 11.05 21.76
C ARG A 123 -0.47 12.29 22.58
N GLN A 124 0.26 12.15 23.68
CA GLN A 124 0.65 13.27 24.54
C GLN A 124 1.61 14.24 23.83
N ILE A 125 2.68 13.72 23.21
CA ILE A 125 3.69 14.54 22.51
C ILE A 125 3.06 15.31 21.34
N LEU A 126 2.22 14.63 20.57
CA LEU A 126 1.64 15.21 19.37
C LEU A 126 0.39 16.04 19.66
N GLY A 127 -0.27 15.80 20.80
CA GLY A 127 -1.53 16.44 21.15
C GLY A 127 -2.69 15.96 20.28
N ASP A 128 -2.66 14.69 19.85
CA ASP A 128 -3.66 14.11 18.96
C ASP A 128 -4.18 12.77 19.51
N ASP A 129 -5.38 12.81 20.08
CA ASP A 129 -6.06 11.63 20.62
C ASP A 129 -6.56 10.68 19.51
N ASN A 130 -6.55 11.11 18.24
CA ASN A 130 -6.96 10.28 17.10
C ASN A 130 -5.83 9.40 16.57
N ILE A 131 -4.67 9.36 17.23
CA ILE A 131 -3.63 8.37 16.91
C ILE A 131 -4.18 7.00 17.30
N HIS A 132 -4.53 6.21 16.31
CA HIS A 132 -5.00 4.84 16.47
C HIS A 132 -3.96 3.88 15.94
N LEU A 133 -3.59 2.90 16.77
CA LEU A 133 -2.80 1.77 16.31
C LEU A 133 -3.67 0.89 15.41
N ILE A 134 -3.31 0.83 14.13
CA ILE A 134 -3.92 -0.11 13.18
C ILE A 134 -3.31 -1.49 13.41
N GLU A 135 -1.98 -1.55 13.49
CA GLU A 135 -1.24 -2.79 13.52
C GLU A 135 0.16 -2.59 14.12
N ALA A 136 0.61 -3.58 14.90
CA ALA A 136 2.01 -3.75 15.26
C ALA A 136 2.53 -5.03 14.60
N GLN A 137 3.61 -4.93 13.82
CA GLN A 137 4.11 -6.08 13.05
C GLN A 137 4.91 -7.05 13.93
N ALA A 138 4.74 -8.37 13.77
CA ALA A 138 5.56 -9.35 14.50
C ALA A 138 7.02 -9.38 14.01
N GLY A 139 7.98 -9.51 14.94
CA GLY A 139 9.42 -9.59 14.63
C GLY A 139 10.13 -8.25 14.48
N SER A 140 9.41 -7.14 14.33
CA SER A 140 9.98 -5.77 14.32
C SER A 140 8.95 -4.82 14.93
N ILE A 141 9.35 -3.86 15.75
CA ILE A 141 8.37 -2.93 16.33
C ILE A 141 8.03 -1.85 15.31
N LEU A 142 7.13 -2.19 14.39
CA LEU A 142 6.57 -1.26 13.41
C LEU A 142 5.16 -0.91 13.80
N LEU A 143 4.94 0.36 14.11
CA LEU A 143 3.63 0.87 14.46
C LEU A 143 3.01 1.48 13.22
N ARG A 144 2.00 0.81 12.66
CA ARG A 144 1.13 1.38 11.64
C ARG A 144 0.04 2.17 12.34
N LEU A 145 0.10 3.48 12.22
CA LEU A 145 -0.74 4.40 12.95
C LEU A 145 -1.65 5.16 11.98
N GLN A 146 -2.93 5.27 12.33
CA GLN A 146 -3.86 6.17 11.68
C GLN A 146 -3.95 7.45 12.53
N SER A 147 -3.70 8.63 11.96
CA SER A 147 -3.82 9.89 12.71
C SER A 147 -4.02 11.11 11.83
N SER A 148 -4.14 12.31 12.42
CA SER A 148 -4.19 13.53 11.65
C SER A 148 -2.92 13.80 10.85
N ARG A 149 -3.06 14.45 9.69
CA ARG A 149 -1.92 14.89 8.87
C ARG A 149 -1.03 15.88 9.63
N GLY A 150 -1.63 16.79 10.41
CA GLY A 150 -0.90 17.70 11.28
C GLY A 150 -0.05 16.95 12.32
N ALA A 151 -0.61 15.90 12.95
CA ALA A 151 0.15 15.07 13.88
C ALA A 151 1.30 14.32 13.21
N PHE A 152 1.09 13.77 12.01
CA PHE A 152 2.17 13.15 11.24
C PHE A 152 3.29 14.15 10.89
N GLU A 153 2.93 15.34 10.37
CA GLU A 153 3.90 16.36 10.00
C GLU A 153 4.69 16.85 11.21
N LYS A 154 4.02 17.03 12.37
CA LYS A 154 4.66 17.35 13.65
C LYS A 154 5.61 16.23 14.10
N ALA A 155 5.17 14.96 14.06
CA ALA A 155 6.01 13.82 14.44
C ALA A 155 7.28 13.73 13.60
N ARG A 156 7.15 13.94 12.28
CA ARG A 156 8.27 13.96 11.34
C ARG A 156 9.24 15.11 11.61
N ASP A 157 8.74 16.30 11.94
CA ASP A 157 9.58 17.45 12.30
C ASP A 157 10.34 17.21 13.61
N LEU A 158 9.66 16.73 14.66
CA LEU A 158 10.27 16.38 15.93
C LEU A 158 11.35 15.30 15.78
N PHE A 159 11.07 14.25 14.98
CA PHE A 159 12.05 13.20 14.70
C PHE A 159 13.30 13.76 14.00
N ARG A 160 13.13 14.62 12.99
CA ARG A 160 14.27 15.26 12.28
C ARG A 160 15.13 16.15 13.18
N ARG A 161 14.52 16.76 14.19
CA ARG A 161 15.23 17.57 15.20
C ARG A 161 15.85 16.75 16.33
N GLY A 162 15.58 15.44 16.38
CA GLY A 162 16.01 14.55 17.47
C GLY A 162 15.17 14.67 18.75
N GLU A 163 14.07 15.42 18.72
CA GLU A 163 13.16 15.62 19.86
C GLU A 163 12.17 14.46 20.04
N LEU A 164 11.98 13.64 19.00
CA LEU A 164 11.24 12.36 19.04
C LEU A 164 12.21 11.20 18.77
N SER A 165 13.16 10.99 19.68
CA SER A 165 14.18 9.94 19.58
C SER A 165 13.85 8.66 20.34
N GLU A 166 12.92 8.71 21.30
CA GLU A 166 12.53 7.56 22.11
C GLU A 166 11.03 7.57 22.42
N LEU A 167 10.42 6.38 22.44
CA LEU A 167 9.05 6.14 22.89
C LEU A 167 9.00 4.92 23.80
N ALA A 168 8.66 5.15 25.07
CA ALA A 168 8.53 4.10 26.08
C ALA A 168 9.80 3.22 26.21
N GLY A 169 10.99 3.83 26.22
CA GLY A 169 12.27 3.12 26.29
C GLY A 169 12.75 2.52 24.97
N LEU A 170 12.03 2.74 23.87
CA LEU A 170 12.40 2.23 22.54
C LEU A 170 12.84 3.39 21.66
N GLU A 171 14.03 3.27 21.08
CA GLU A 171 14.56 4.23 20.12
C GLU A 171 13.65 4.31 18.89
N VAL A 172 13.34 5.53 18.46
CA VAL A 172 12.62 5.80 17.21
C VAL A 172 13.62 5.76 16.06
N LEU A 173 13.46 4.81 15.15
CA LEU A 173 14.35 4.61 14.00
C LEU A 173 13.90 5.39 12.75
N SER A 174 12.58 5.54 12.56
CA SER A 174 12.02 6.30 11.45
C SER A 174 10.57 6.70 11.67
N VAL A 175 10.17 7.80 11.01
CA VAL A 175 8.79 8.29 10.92
C VAL A 175 8.49 8.60 9.45
N ARG A 176 7.57 7.86 8.84
CA ARG A 176 7.31 7.96 7.38
C ARG A 176 5.87 7.60 7.01
N GLU A 177 5.43 7.98 5.81
CA GLU A 177 4.21 7.44 5.21
C GLU A 177 4.51 6.12 4.48
N PRO A 178 3.57 5.16 4.45
CA PRO A 178 3.67 3.98 3.59
C PRO A 178 3.55 4.41 2.13
N LYS A 179 4.46 3.92 1.29
CA LYS A 179 4.36 4.14 -0.17
C LYS A 179 3.68 2.96 -0.85
N ASN A 180 3.18 3.20 -2.06
CA ASN A 180 2.67 2.16 -2.92
C ASN A 180 3.77 1.70 -3.87
N ILE A 181 3.98 0.38 -3.94
CA ILE A 181 4.89 -0.26 -4.88
C ILE A 181 4.02 -1.04 -5.86
N VAL A 182 4.13 -0.74 -7.15
CA VAL A 182 3.26 -1.29 -8.18
C VAL A 182 4.10 -2.01 -9.23
N LEU A 183 3.88 -3.32 -9.37
CA LEU A 183 4.48 -4.14 -10.42
C LEU A 183 3.46 -4.37 -11.54
N CYS A 184 3.75 -3.87 -12.73
CA CYS A 184 2.96 -4.09 -13.94
C CYS A 184 3.73 -5.04 -14.87
N LEU A 185 3.27 -6.29 -14.93
CA LEU A 185 3.96 -7.40 -15.58
C LEU A 185 3.15 -7.81 -16.82
N ASP A 186 3.52 -7.32 -17.98
CA ASP A 186 2.72 -7.54 -19.18
C ASP A 186 3.01 -8.89 -19.84
N GLY A 187 2.01 -9.36 -20.59
CA GLY A 187 2.13 -10.51 -21.46
C GLY A 187 3.00 -10.19 -22.67
N THR A 188 3.45 -11.25 -23.33
CA THR A 188 4.00 -11.17 -24.68
C THR A 188 2.89 -10.82 -25.67
N GLY A 189 2.99 -9.65 -26.30
CA GLY A 189 2.09 -9.23 -27.36
C GLY A 189 2.86 -8.46 -28.42
N ASP A 190 2.41 -8.58 -29.66
CA ASP A 190 2.92 -7.79 -30.78
C ASP A 190 2.28 -6.40 -30.69
N TRP A 191 2.97 -5.46 -30.03
CA TRP A 191 2.52 -4.07 -29.84
C TRP A 191 2.12 -3.36 -31.14
N LEU A 192 2.54 -3.92 -32.28
CA LEU A 192 2.32 -3.39 -33.61
C LEU A 192 0.90 -3.63 -34.16
N GLY A 193 0.07 -4.50 -33.54
CA GLY A 193 -1.25 -4.87 -34.09
C GLY A 193 -2.47 -4.77 -33.17
N THR A 194 -2.32 -4.86 -31.84
CA THR A 194 -3.47 -5.08 -30.92
C THR A 194 -3.82 -3.91 -30.00
N GLY A 195 -3.08 -2.80 -30.07
CA GLY A 195 -3.23 -1.68 -29.13
C GLY A 195 -2.62 -1.96 -27.74
N LYS A 196 -2.81 -1.02 -26.80
CA LYS A 196 -2.26 -1.12 -25.44
C LYS A 196 -3.01 -2.15 -24.59
N THR A 197 -2.29 -3.03 -23.91
CA THR A 197 -2.87 -3.99 -22.93
C THR A 197 -3.47 -3.26 -21.73
N ASN A 198 -4.35 -3.95 -20.97
CA ASN A 198 -4.87 -3.40 -19.72
C ASN A 198 -3.76 -3.13 -18.69
N VAL A 199 -2.69 -3.93 -18.68
CA VAL A 199 -1.55 -3.73 -17.76
C VAL A 199 -0.79 -2.45 -18.12
N ALA A 200 -0.57 -2.18 -19.42
CA ALA A 200 0.03 -0.94 -19.88
C ALA A 200 -0.85 0.28 -19.59
N GLN A 201 -2.17 0.16 -19.80
CA GLN A 201 -3.11 1.23 -19.47
C GLN A 201 -3.12 1.54 -17.97
N ILE A 202 -3.09 0.51 -17.11
CA ILE A 202 -2.96 0.69 -15.66
C ILE A 202 -1.64 1.41 -15.34
N TYR A 203 -0.53 0.97 -15.94
CA TYR A 203 0.77 1.60 -15.71
C TYR A 203 0.76 3.08 -16.12
N ASP A 204 0.14 3.44 -17.25
CA ASP A 204 0.06 4.82 -17.75
C ASP A 204 -0.63 5.77 -16.75
N VAL A 205 -1.64 5.30 -16.02
CA VAL A 205 -2.42 6.13 -15.08
C VAL A 205 -1.85 6.21 -13.65
N LEU A 206 -0.79 5.45 -13.34
CA LEU A 206 -0.13 5.53 -12.02
C LEU A 206 0.49 6.91 -11.76
N ASP A 207 0.59 7.31 -10.50
CA ASP A 207 1.30 8.52 -10.06
C ASP A 207 2.77 8.16 -9.75
N LYS A 208 3.66 8.37 -10.72
CA LYS A 208 5.08 7.95 -10.63
C LYS A 208 5.88 8.80 -9.65
N GLU A 209 5.36 9.95 -9.23
CA GLU A 209 6.00 10.80 -8.22
C GLU A 209 5.74 10.28 -6.80
N LYS A 210 4.59 9.63 -6.58
CA LYS A 210 4.20 9.10 -5.26
C LYS A 210 4.32 7.60 -5.12
N GLN A 211 4.45 6.87 -6.22
CA GLN A 211 4.44 5.40 -6.25
C GLN A 211 5.70 4.86 -6.92
N ALA A 212 6.31 3.84 -6.31
CA ALA A 212 7.41 3.11 -6.93
C ALA A 212 6.83 2.14 -7.97
N CYS A 213 6.94 2.49 -9.26
CA CYS A 213 6.30 1.75 -10.34
C CYS A 213 7.32 0.99 -11.18
N PHE A 214 7.07 -0.30 -11.43
CA PHE A 214 7.85 -1.14 -12.33
C PHE A 214 6.97 -1.62 -13.47
N TYR A 215 7.47 -1.53 -14.70
CA TYR A 215 6.80 -2.05 -15.89
C TYR A 215 7.70 -2.99 -16.66
N ASP A 216 7.19 -4.18 -16.95
CA ASP A 216 7.80 -5.14 -17.87
C ASP A 216 6.87 -5.30 -19.09
N GLY A 217 7.33 -4.86 -20.27
CA GLY A 217 6.52 -4.82 -21.49
C GLY A 217 6.40 -6.15 -22.26
N GLY A 218 6.63 -7.30 -21.62
CA GLY A 218 6.60 -8.59 -22.29
C GLY A 218 7.78 -8.83 -23.25
N ILE A 219 7.69 -9.86 -24.10
CA ILE A 219 8.56 -10.06 -25.26
C ILE A 219 7.69 -9.98 -26.50
N GLY A 220 8.13 -9.20 -27.49
CA GLY A 220 7.57 -9.24 -28.83
C GLY A 220 7.77 -10.65 -29.40
N THR A 221 6.68 -11.38 -29.62
CA THR A 221 6.72 -12.68 -30.27
C THR A 221 6.02 -12.53 -31.61
N LEU A 222 6.80 -12.38 -32.68
CA LEU A 222 6.29 -12.50 -34.05
C LEU A 222 6.05 -13.98 -34.31
N THR A 223 4.80 -14.42 -34.45
CA THR A 223 4.48 -15.61 -35.26
C THR A 223 2.97 -15.76 -35.41
N ASP A 224 2.50 -15.73 -36.66
CA ASP A 224 1.14 -16.13 -37.03
C ASP A 224 1.00 -17.66 -36.85
N PRO A 225 0.14 -18.15 -35.94
CA PRO A 225 0.00 -19.58 -35.64
C PRO A 225 -0.62 -20.41 -36.77
N LYS A 226 -1.15 -19.79 -37.83
CA LYS A 226 -1.96 -20.49 -38.84
C LYS A 226 -1.16 -21.25 -39.91
N ALA A 227 0.19 -21.31 -39.82
CA ALA A 227 1.04 -21.88 -40.87
C ALA A 227 2.16 -22.85 -40.39
N LEU A 228 1.93 -23.68 -39.37
CA LEU A 228 3.04 -24.43 -38.75
C LEU A 228 3.24 -25.86 -39.29
N SER A 229 4.30 -26.02 -40.10
CA SER A 229 4.91 -27.31 -40.48
C SER A 229 5.68 -27.97 -39.31
N LYS A 230 6.30 -29.16 -39.52
CA LYS A 230 7.20 -29.80 -38.51
C LYS A 230 8.31 -28.87 -38.01
N ILE A 231 8.81 -27.98 -38.87
CA ILE A 231 9.83 -26.96 -38.54
C ILE A 231 9.22 -25.87 -37.66
N GLY A 232 7.97 -25.49 -37.92
CA GLY A 232 7.20 -24.58 -37.08
C GLY A 232 7.08 -25.03 -35.63
N ARG A 233 6.86 -26.32 -35.37
CA ARG A 233 6.83 -26.88 -34.01
C ARG A 233 8.19 -26.85 -33.30
N MET A 234 9.29 -26.94 -34.06
CA MET A 234 10.65 -26.83 -33.51
C MET A 234 10.99 -25.38 -33.16
N VAL A 235 10.60 -24.44 -34.02
CA VAL A 235 10.70 -22.99 -33.75
C VAL A 235 9.86 -22.61 -32.54
N LEU A 236 8.63 -23.11 -32.43
CA LEU A 236 7.77 -22.87 -31.26
C LEU A 236 8.41 -23.36 -29.95
N LYS A 237 9.03 -24.55 -29.96
CA LYS A 237 9.77 -25.07 -28.80
C LYS A 237 11.01 -24.23 -28.45
N LEU A 238 11.75 -23.73 -29.43
CA LEU A 238 12.88 -22.83 -29.20
C LEU A 238 12.42 -21.47 -28.67
N LEU A 239 11.30 -20.95 -29.18
CA LEU A 239 10.64 -19.75 -28.66
C LEU A 239 10.12 -19.96 -27.23
N ASP A 240 9.58 -21.13 -26.90
CA ASP A 240 9.16 -21.48 -25.53
C ASP A 240 10.36 -21.57 -24.57
N LEU A 241 11.51 -22.09 -25.02
CA LEU A 241 12.75 -22.08 -24.22
C LEU A 241 13.30 -20.65 -24.04
N GLY A 242 13.26 -19.82 -25.07
CA GLY A 242 13.61 -18.40 -24.98
C GLY A 242 12.66 -17.64 -24.05
N ALA A 243 11.35 -17.90 -24.17
CA ALA A 243 10.32 -17.36 -23.30
C ALA A 243 10.49 -17.83 -21.84
N ALA A 244 10.90 -19.07 -21.60
CA ALA A 244 11.20 -19.55 -20.26
C ALA A 244 12.41 -18.85 -19.63
N THR A 245 13.48 -18.65 -20.42
CA THR A 245 14.68 -17.92 -19.97
C THR A 245 14.32 -16.48 -19.63
N SER A 246 13.48 -15.87 -20.45
CA SER A 246 12.99 -14.51 -20.20
C SER A 246 12.03 -14.38 -19.02
N LEU A 247 11.14 -15.35 -18.79
CA LEU A 247 10.23 -15.36 -17.65
C LEU A 247 11.04 -15.34 -16.36
N ARG A 248 12.17 -16.06 -16.37
CA ARG A 248 13.16 -16.05 -15.30
C ARG A 248 13.77 -14.67 -15.06
N GLU A 249 14.29 -14.05 -16.11
CA GLU A 249 14.91 -12.73 -15.99
C GLU A 249 13.90 -11.66 -15.56
N LYS A 250 12.69 -11.68 -16.13
CA LYS A 250 11.59 -10.77 -15.81
C LYS A 250 11.15 -10.87 -14.35
N SER A 251 10.94 -12.09 -13.87
CA SER A 251 10.57 -12.35 -12.49
C SER A 251 11.68 -11.94 -11.52
N LEU A 252 12.95 -12.21 -11.86
CA LEU A 252 14.09 -11.79 -11.06
C LEU A 252 14.20 -10.26 -11.00
N ASN A 253 14.05 -9.57 -12.13
CA ASN A 253 14.09 -8.11 -12.19
C ASN A 253 12.94 -7.48 -11.38
N ALA A 254 11.72 -8.01 -11.49
CA ALA A 254 10.58 -7.56 -10.70
C ALA A 254 10.80 -7.79 -9.20
N TYR A 255 11.38 -8.93 -8.82
CA TYR A 255 11.72 -9.20 -7.43
C TYR A 255 12.86 -8.32 -6.91
N ILE A 256 13.91 -8.07 -7.69
CA ILE A 256 14.98 -7.11 -7.36
C ILE A 256 14.41 -5.71 -7.20
N PHE A 257 13.46 -5.31 -8.05
CA PHE A 257 12.77 -4.04 -7.88
C PHE A 257 12.05 -3.96 -6.53
N LEU A 258 11.36 -5.03 -6.09
CA LEU A 258 10.79 -5.09 -4.74
C LEU A 258 11.87 -4.95 -3.67
N VAL A 259 12.97 -5.70 -3.77
CA VAL A 259 14.10 -5.66 -2.81
C VAL A 259 14.66 -4.25 -2.65
N ARG A 260 14.83 -3.52 -3.76
CA ARG A 260 15.40 -2.17 -3.74
C ARG A 260 14.44 -1.10 -3.21
N ASN A 261 13.15 -1.31 -3.35
CA ASN A 261 12.15 -0.26 -3.10
C ASN A 261 11.31 -0.51 -1.85
N TYR A 262 11.19 -1.74 -1.37
CA TYR A 262 10.32 -2.08 -0.25
C TYR A 262 10.92 -1.67 1.09
N GLU A 263 10.15 -0.90 1.86
CA GLU A 263 10.37 -0.69 3.27
C GLU A 263 9.22 -1.31 4.09
N PRO A 264 9.49 -1.83 5.29
CA PRO A 264 8.47 -2.51 6.10
C PRO A 264 7.22 -1.66 6.34
N GLY A 265 6.06 -2.16 5.90
CA GLY A 265 4.77 -1.49 6.02
C GLY A 265 4.29 -0.78 4.74
N ASP A 266 5.12 -0.74 3.69
CA ASP A 266 4.69 -0.34 2.35
C ASP A 266 3.63 -1.29 1.76
N ARG A 267 2.88 -0.81 0.76
CA ARG A 267 1.80 -1.57 0.12
C ARG A 267 2.24 -2.04 -1.26
N ILE A 268 2.16 -3.35 -1.50
CA ILE A 268 2.57 -3.97 -2.77
C ILE A 268 1.33 -4.30 -3.61
N TYR A 269 1.32 -3.83 -4.86
CA TYR A 269 0.29 -4.10 -5.85
C TYR A 269 0.93 -4.81 -7.05
N MET A 270 0.30 -5.86 -7.55
CA MET A 270 0.78 -6.60 -8.73
C MET A 270 -0.32 -6.69 -9.78
N PHE A 271 0.02 -6.37 -11.02
CA PHE A 271 -0.85 -6.51 -12.17
C PHE A 271 -0.17 -7.37 -13.21
N GLY A 272 -0.87 -8.37 -13.75
CA GLY A 272 -0.29 -9.29 -14.71
C GLY A 272 -1.25 -9.70 -15.81
N PHE A 273 -0.77 -9.80 -17.05
CA PHE A 273 -1.53 -10.32 -18.20
C PHE A 273 -0.85 -11.53 -18.82
N SER A 274 -1.61 -12.58 -19.15
CA SER A 274 -1.11 -13.77 -19.83
C SER A 274 0.11 -14.37 -19.10
N ARG A 275 1.27 -14.45 -19.75
CA ARG A 275 2.53 -14.86 -19.11
C ARG A 275 2.97 -13.93 -17.97
N GLY A 276 2.68 -12.65 -18.05
CA GLY A 276 2.93 -11.68 -16.98
C GLY A 276 2.08 -11.94 -15.73
N ALA A 277 0.90 -12.55 -15.86
CA ALA A 277 0.11 -13.02 -14.72
C ALA A 277 0.82 -14.17 -13.97
N MET A 278 1.49 -15.07 -14.70
CA MET A 278 2.34 -16.09 -14.09
C MET A 278 3.58 -15.48 -13.42
N THR A 279 4.20 -14.48 -14.03
CA THR A 279 5.29 -13.70 -13.40
C THR A 279 4.84 -13.10 -12.07
N ALA A 280 3.65 -12.49 -12.03
CA ALA A 280 3.10 -11.88 -10.80
C ALA A 280 2.92 -12.93 -9.69
N ARG A 281 2.31 -14.06 -10.02
CA ARG A 281 2.12 -15.19 -9.10
C ARG A 281 3.45 -15.73 -8.57
N LEU A 282 4.45 -15.85 -9.44
CA LEU A 282 5.78 -16.36 -9.08
C LEU A 282 6.55 -15.39 -8.18
N VAL A 283 6.57 -14.10 -8.52
CA VAL A 283 7.18 -13.06 -7.67
C VAL A 283 6.52 -13.02 -6.30
N ALA A 284 5.18 -13.13 -6.26
CA ALA A 284 4.44 -13.21 -5.01
C ALA A 284 4.78 -14.45 -4.18
N ALA A 285 4.91 -15.61 -4.83
CA ALA A 285 5.32 -16.84 -4.17
C ALA A 285 6.73 -16.74 -3.57
N ILE A 286 7.66 -16.09 -4.28
CA ILE A 286 9.03 -15.86 -3.78
C ILE A 286 9.00 -14.95 -2.57
N ALA A 287 8.32 -13.80 -2.67
CA ALA A 287 8.17 -12.86 -1.57
C ALA A 287 7.51 -13.51 -0.34
N HIS A 288 6.53 -14.41 -0.55
CA HIS A 288 5.92 -15.19 0.51
C HIS A 288 6.90 -16.20 1.15
N ASN A 289 7.61 -16.97 0.33
CA ASN A 289 8.44 -18.08 0.80
C ASN A 289 9.75 -17.61 1.46
N MET A 290 10.31 -16.49 0.98
CA MET A 290 11.64 -15.98 1.32
C MET A 290 11.61 -14.62 2.03
N GLY A 291 10.47 -13.93 2.05
CA GLY A 291 10.40 -12.51 2.33
C GLY A 291 10.91 -11.67 1.15
N VAL A 292 10.86 -10.34 1.27
CA VAL A 292 11.59 -9.42 0.41
C VAL A 292 12.97 -9.22 1.01
N LEU A 293 14.04 -9.57 0.28
CA LEU A 293 15.41 -9.40 0.76
C LEU A 293 15.66 -7.95 1.16
N ARG A 294 16.50 -7.75 2.17
CA ARG A 294 17.02 -6.42 2.46
C ARG A 294 17.93 -5.96 1.31
N PRO A 295 18.01 -4.65 1.00
CA PRO A 295 18.84 -4.15 -0.10
C PRO A 295 20.30 -4.63 -0.08
N GLU A 296 20.91 -4.75 1.10
CA GLU A 296 22.28 -5.26 1.28
C GLU A 296 22.45 -6.72 0.83
N ASN A 297 21.36 -7.49 0.83
CA ASN A 297 21.32 -8.90 0.45
C ASN A 297 20.84 -9.10 -1.00
N GLU A 298 20.71 -8.04 -1.81
CA GLU A 298 20.22 -8.14 -3.18
C GLU A 298 21.00 -9.16 -4.03
N HIS A 299 22.31 -9.29 -3.81
CA HIS A 299 23.17 -10.27 -4.49
C HIS A 299 22.69 -11.73 -4.32
N LEU A 300 21.94 -12.03 -3.25
CA LEU A 300 21.33 -13.34 -3.02
C LEU A 300 20.08 -13.59 -3.88
N ALA A 301 19.46 -12.55 -4.47
CA ALA A 301 18.27 -12.70 -5.30
C ALA A 301 18.52 -13.63 -6.50
N ALA A 302 19.67 -13.52 -7.15
CA ALA A 302 20.07 -14.39 -8.25
C ALA A 302 20.26 -15.86 -7.79
N TYR A 303 20.80 -16.06 -6.57
CA TYR A 303 20.96 -17.39 -5.98
C TYR A 303 19.60 -18.02 -5.62
N VAL A 304 18.70 -17.25 -5.01
CA VAL A 304 17.30 -17.67 -4.77
C VAL A 304 16.67 -18.12 -6.08
N TRP A 305 16.88 -17.35 -7.15
CA TRP A 305 16.33 -17.66 -8.46
C TRP A 305 16.89 -18.94 -9.10
N GLN A 306 18.20 -19.18 -9.04
CA GLN A 306 18.82 -20.40 -9.59
C GLN A 306 18.19 -21.68 -9.00
N ASN A 307 17.81 -21.64 -7.73
CA ASN A 307 17.14 -22.76 -7.04
C ASN A 307 15.67 -22.93 -7.48
N ILE A 308 15.01 -21.87 -7.93
CA ILE A 308 13.62 -21.88 -8.43
C ILE A 308 13.56 -22.43 -9.86
N SER A 309 14.57 -22.15 -10.70
CA SER A 309 14.60 -22.62 -12.10
C SER A 309 14.96 -24.10 -12.30
N SER A 310 15.37 -24.80 -11.24
CA SER A 310 15.90 -26.19 -11.31
C SER A 310 14.82 -27.28 -11.10
N VAL A 311 13.55 -26.99 -11.36
CA VAL A 311 12.41 -27.80 -10.87
C VAL A 311 12.15 -29.07 -11.70
N GLY A 312 12.39 -30.20 -11.02
CA GLY A 312 11.68 -31.49 -11.08
C GLY A 312 11.62 -32.06 -9.65
N ASP A 313 10.87 -33.14 -9.37
CA ASP A 313 10.51 -33.62 -8.02
C ASP A 313 11.65 -33.76 -6.99
N LYS A 314 12.89 -33.97 -7.44
CA LYS A 314 14.09 -34.03 -6.57
C LYS A 314 14.52 -32.66 -6.01
N ALA A 315 14.10 -31.56 -6.65
CA ALA A 315 14.45 -30.19 -6.27
C ALA A 315 13.60 -29.64 -5.14
N ILE A 316 12.39 -30.16 -4.87
CA ILE A 316 11.63 -29.81 -3.64
C ILE A 316 12.46 -30.19 -2.41
N GLY A 317 13.21 -31.30 -2.46
CA GLY A 317 14.15 -31.69 -1.43
C GLY A 317 15.36 -30.77 -1.32
N VAL A 318 15.94 -30.30 -2.43
CA VAL A 318 17.07 -29.35 -2.44
C VAL A 318 16.62 -27.96 -2.01
N PHE A 319 15.48 -27.46 -2.49
CA PHE A 319 14.87 -26.20 -2.09
C PHE A 319 14.41 -26.24 -0.63
N LYS A 320 13.74 -27.30 -0.17
CA LYS A 320 13.51 -27.49 1.27
C LYS A 320 14.83 -27.51 2.01
N ARG A 321 15.91 -28.13 1.50
CA ARG A 321 17.22 -28.12 2.16
C ARG A 321 17.93 -26.77 2.12
N THR A 322 17.83 -25.96 1.06
CA THR A 322 18.48 -24.64 0.90
C THR A 322 17.66 -23.56 1.60
N ALA A 323 16.34 -23.57 1.45
CA ALA A 323 15.44 -22.78 2.27
C ALA A 323 15.54 -23.21 3.74
N ASN A 324 15.68 -24.50 4.06
CA ASN A 324 16.04 -24.95 5.42
C ASN A 324 17.51 -24.70 5.74
N ARG A 325 18.44 -24.41 4.82
CA ARG A 325 19.81 -24.03 5.20
C ARG A 325 19.83 -22.56 5.57
N ILE A 326 19.11 -21.74 4.81
CA ILE A 326 18.83 -20.34 5.12
C ILE A 326 17.95 -20.22 6.38
N LYS A 327 16.92 -21.08 6.54
CA LYS A 327 16.00 -21.14 7.71
C LYS A 327 16.52 -21.96 8.90
N ASN A 328 17.44 -22.91 8.75
CA ASN A 328 18.05 -23.66 9.87
C ASN A 328 19.39 -23.08 10.29
N SER A 329 20.07 -22.31 9.44
CA SER A 329 21.08 -21.37 9.93
C SER A 329 20.43 -20.28 10.77
N PHE A 330 19.15 -19.94 10.53
CA PHE A 330 18.39 -18.96 11.32
C PHE A 330 16.88 -19.28 11.39
N SER A 331 16.51 -20.03 12.45
CA SER A 331 15.15 -20.25 12.99
C SER A 331 14.05 -20.82 12.06
N THR A 332 13.77 -22.11 12.26
CA THR A 332 12.60 -22.84 11.78
C THR A 332 11.34 -22.49 12.57
N ASN A 333 10.61 -21.45 12.16
CA ASN A 333 9.15 -21.45 12.34
C ASN A 333 8.49 -20.33 11.54
N ARG A 334 7.32 -20.62 10.95
CA ARG A 334 6.44 -19.63 10.30
C ARG A 334 5.95 -18.54 11.28
N LYS A 335 6.36 -18.56 12.56
CA LYS A 335 6.06 -17.52 13.57
C LYS A 335 7.19 -16.53 13.89
N ALA A 336 8.41 -16.74 13.39
CA ALA A 336 9.51 -15.80 13.59
C ALA A 336 10.48 -15.87 12.41
N LEU A 337 10.39 -14.92 11.48
CA LEU A 337 11.63 -14.48 10.82
C LEU A 337 12.44 -13.79 11.92
N SER A 338 13.60 -14.33 12.25
CA SER A 338 14.57 -13.67 13.14
C SER A 338 15.12 -12.41 12.46
N ASP A 339 15.68 -11.44 13.21
CA ASP A 339 16.32 -10.25 12.61
C ASP A 339 17.42 -10.61 11.61
N ASP A 340 18.01 -11.81 11.77
CA ASP A 340 19.08 -12.38 10.92
C ASP A 340 18.56 -13.00 9.62
N ALA A 341 17.23 -13.05 9.43
CA ALA A 341 16.68 -13.52 8.17
C ALA A 341 17.05 -12.54 7.05
N PRO A 342 17.51 -13.03 5.88
CA PRO A 342 17.97 -12.17 4.81
C PRO A 342 16.83 -11.36 4.15
N GLY A 343 15.57 -11.71 4.43
CA GLY A 343 14.38 -11.03 3.92
C GLY A 343 13.29 -10.78 4.96
N ILE A 344 12.47 -9.78 4.67
CA ILE A 344 11.39 -9.25 5.49
C ILE A 344 10.06 -9.84 5.01
N ARG A 345 9.19 -10.24 5.94
CA ARG A 345 7.83 -10.65 5.60
C ARG A 345 7.04 -9.51 4.99
N VAL A 346 6.31 -9.82 3.94
CA VAL A 346 5.47 -8.85 3.25
C VAL A 346 4.10 -9.43 2.97
N ASP A 347 3.11 -8.54 3.02
CA ASP A 347 1.79 -8.79 2.46
C ASP A 347 1.68 -8.05 1.12
N ILE A 348 1.06 -8.72 0.17
CA ILE A 348 0.74 -8.19 -1.15
C ILE A 348 -0.70 -7.71 -1.07
N THR A 349 -0.89 -6.40 -1.08
CA THR A 349 -2.17 -5.74 -0.88
C THR A 349 -3.19 -6.15 -1.94
N PHE A 350 -2.76 -6.27 -3.19
CA PHE A 350 -3.65 -6.62 -4.28
C PHE A 350 -2.90 -7.28 -5.44
N MET A 351 -3.54 -8.27 -6.06
CA MET A 351 -3.09 -8.92 -7.29
C MET A 351 -4.20 -8.94 -8.34
N GLY A 352 -4.04 -8.17 -9.41
CA GLY A 352 -4.96 -8.11 -10.55
C GLY A 352 -4.40 -8.91 -11.74
N LEU A 353 -5.06 -9.99 -12.12
CA LEU A 353 -4.61 -10.89 -13.18
C LEU A 353 -5.58 -10.88 -14.35
N PHE A 354 -5.04 -10.93 -15.57
CA PHE A 354 -5.78 -11.09 -16.80
C PHE A 354 -5.30 -12.36 -17.50
N ASP A 355 -6.19 -13.32 -17.65
CA ASP A 355 -6.05 -14.51 -18.49
C ASP A 355 -4.70 -15.24 -18.37
N SER A 356 -4.36 -15.63 -17.14
CA SER A 356 -3.13 -16.38 -16.84
C SER A 356 -3.04 -17.68 -17.66
N VAL A 357 -2.02 -17.79 -18.52
CA VAL A 357 -1.80 -18.97 -19.39
C VAL A 357 -0.62 -19.83 -18.94
N SER A 358 -0.76 -21.14 -19.05
CA SER A 358 0.28 -22.13 -18.81
C SER A 358 0.74 -22.80 -20.11
N SER A 359 1.71 -22.24 -20.84
CA SER A 359 2.24 -22.95 -22.02
C SER A 359 3.08 -24.17 -21.64
N VAL A 360 2.80 -25.30 -22.29
CA VAL A 360 3.19 -26.64 -21.85
C VAL A 360 4.72 -26.85 -21.88
N GLY A 361 5.30 -27.29 -20.76
CA GLY A 361 6.68 -27.80 -20.69
C GLY A 361 7.55 -27.12 -19.64
N VAL A 362 7.70 -25.80 -19.72
CA VAL A 362 8.48 -25.02 -18.73
C VAL A 362 7.58 -24.24 -17.77
N ILE A 363 6.44 -23.70 -18.24
CA ILE A 363 5.49 -22.99 -17.37
C ILE A 363 4.80 -23.95 -16.41
N GLY A 364 4.59 -25.21 -16.81
CA GLY A 364 4.18 -26.29 -15.91
C GLY A 364 5.12 -26.47 -14.69
N ARG A 365 6.43 -26.21 -14.85
CA ARG A 365 7.40 -26.26 -13.73
C ARG A 365 7.28 -25.06 -12.78
N PHE A 366 6.91 -23.89 -13.29
CA PHE A 366 6.66 -22.72 -12.45
C PHE A 366 5.32 -22.80 -11.72
N ASN A 367 4.31 -23.43 -12.33
CA ASN A 367 3.04 -23.75 -11.67
C ASN A 367 3.22 -24.78 -10.53
N THR A 368 4.32 -25.55 -10.54
CA THR A 368 4.70 -26.42 -9.41
C THR A 368 5.52 -25.70 -8.33
N TYR A 369 5.86 -24.41 -8.49
CA TYR A 369 6.53 -23.67 -7.43
C TYR A 369 5.53 -23.41 -6.28
N PRO A 370 5.87 -23.73 -5.02
CA PRO A 370 4.93 -23.63 -3.91
C PRO A 370 4.37 -22.21 -3.74
N ASN A 371 3.06 -22.12 -3.50
CA ASN A 371 2.33 -20.88 -3.26
C ASN A 371 2.20 -19.95 -4.48
N THR A 372 2.19 -20.50 -5.69
CA THR A 372 1.86 -19.76 -6.93
C THR A 372 0.37 -19.79 -7.27
N ASP A 373 -0.33 -20.84 -6.82
CA ASP A 373 -1.77 -21.04 -6.96
C ASP A 373 -2.54 -20.52 -5.73
N HIS A 374 -2.02 -20.79 -4.52
CA HIS A 374 -2.59 -20.37 -3.24
C HIS A 374 -1.52 -19.71 -2.36
N ASN A 375 -1.70 -18.42 -2.05
CA ASN A 375 -0.70 -17.62 -1.33
C ASN A 375 -1.37 -16.71 -0.29
N ASP A 376 -1.23 -17.07 0.98
CA ASP A 376 -1.85 -16.35 2.11
C ASP A 376 -1.28 -14.94 2.32
N SER A 377 -0.11 -14.63 1.74
CA SER A 377 0.42 -13.26 1.77
C SER A 377 -0.27 -12.34 0.77
N VAL A 378 -1.10 -12.84 -0.15
CA VAL A 378 -1.86 -12.00 -1.08
C VAL A 378 -3.24 -11.72 -0.52
N LEU A 379 -3.44 -10.51 -0.01
CA LEU A 379 -4.66 -10.12 0.71
C LEU A 379 -5.90 -10.13 -0.18
N ARG A 380 -5.73 -9.82 -1.47
CA ARG A 380 -6.82 -9.84 -2.45
C ARG A 380 -6.32 -10.20 -3.84
N VAL A 381 -6.97 -11.18 -4.46
CA VAL A 381 -6.75 -11.57 -5.85
C VAL A 381 -8.02 -11.29 -6.66
N CYS A 382 -7.88 -10.68 -7.82
CA CYS A 382 -8.94 -10.59 -8.83
C CYS A 382 -8.37 -11.08 -10.16
N HIS A 383 -9.00 -12.09 -10.76
CA HIS A 383 -8.51 -12.71 -12.00
C HIS A 383 -9.64 -12.70 -13.05
N GLY A 384 -9.49 -11.87 -14.08
CA GLY A 384 -10.36 -11.89 -15.25
C GLY A 384 -9.90 -12.97 -16.23
N VAL A 385 -10.79 -13.85 -16.66
CA VAL A 385 -10.49 -14.98 -17.55
C VAL A 385 -11.23 -14.83 -18.88
N ALA A 386 -10.61 -15.21 -19.99
CA ALA A 386 -11.26 -15.21 -21.29
C ALA A 386 -12.16 -16.44 -21.44
N ILE A 387 -13.47 -16.23 -21.59
CA ILE A 387 -14.45 -17.32 -21.75
C ILE A 387 -14.48 -17.91 -23.17
N ASP A 388 -14.05 -17.13 -24.16
CA ASP A 388 -14.06 -17.50 -25.58
C ASP A 388 -12.67 -17.92 -26.10
N GLU A 389 -11.70 -18.14 -25.21
CA GLU A 389 -10.38 -18.63 -25.59
C GLU A 389 -10.46 -20.11 -26.00
N GLN A 390 -10.14 -20.40 -27.27
CA GLN A 390 -10.27 -21.73 -27.87
C GLN A 390 -8.95 -22.30 -28.41
N ARG A 391 -7.82 -21.58 -28.26
CA ARG A 391 -6.52 -22.10 -28.69
C ARG A 391 -6.13 -23.29 -27.81
N ASN A 392 -5.65 -24.34 -28.45
CA ASN A 392 -5.07 -25.48 -27.73
C ASN A 392 -3.78 -25.00 -27.04
N VAL A 393 -3.83 -24.92 -25.71
CA VAL A 393 -2.71 -24.48 -24.85
C VAL A 393 -1.69 -25.58 -24.67
#